data_AF-A0A817S9G7-F1
#
_entry.id   AF-A0A817S9G7-F1
#
_cell.length_a   1.000
_cell.length_b   1.000
_cell.length_c   1.000
_cell.angle_alpha   90.00
_cell.angle_beta   90.00
_cell.angle_gamma   90.00
#
_symmetry.space_group_name_H-M   'P 1'
#
loop_
_entity.id
_entity.type
_entity.pdbx_description
1 polymer ?
#
loop_
_entity_poly.entity_id
_entity_poly.type
_entity_poly.pdbx_seq_one_letter_code
_entity_poly.pdbx_strand_id
1 'polypeptide(L)'
;MPHPPILRGIQQVITALRNVGHTVVEWQPYKHKDAVDLLNKILAADTGAAITRAIELSGEPIIPNIKKAIESNLPAIDLESLWKMQSDKYKYQKEYLALWRQQSHVDAWILPVAPHAAVKHDDFKYYGYTTVINLLDWPAVTIPVTFADKEKDIMNMQYKSMNDFDAKIYEDYDPDIYDGAPVGIQLVGKRLQEEYLLGLAEQIGKALVA
;
A
#
# COMPACT_ATOMS: atom_id res chain seq x y z
N MET A 1 10.75 5.20 -1.31
CA MET A 1 10.08 6.14 -2.20
C MET A 1 9.46 5.36 -3.34
N PRO A 2 8.23 5.73 -3.75
CA PRO A 2 7.67 5.27 -5.02
C PRO A 2 8.52 5.71 -6.21
N HIS A 3 8.37 5.00 -7.31
CA HIS A 3 8.90 5.33 -8.62
C HIS A 3 8.36 6.68 -9.11
N PRO A 4 9.11 7.39 -9.96
CA PRO A 4 8.69 8.68 -10.53
C PRO A 4 7.24 8.76 -11.06
N PRO A 5 6.70 7.78 -11.82
CA PRO A 5 5.32 7.85 -12.32
C PRO A 5 4.28 7.92 -11.19
N ILE A 6 4.51 7.22 -10.08
CA ILE A 6 3.61 7.22 -8.92
C ILE A 6 3.63 8.58 -8.23
N LEU A 7 4.82 9.17 -8.06
CA LEU A 7 4.97 10.51 -7.48
C LEU A 7 4.28 11.57 -8.35
N ARG A 8 4.45 11.49 -9.67
CA ARG A 8 3.76 12.39 -10.61
C ARG A 8 2.25 12.21 -10.54
N GLY A 9 1.76 10.96 -10.52
CA GLY A 9 0.32 10.67 -10.37
C GLY A 9 -0.27 11.28 -9.10
N ILE A 10 0.40 11.16 -7.96
CA ILE A 10 -0.01 11.81 -6.71
C ILE A 10 -0.02 13.33 -6.87
N GLN A 11 1.03 13.90 -7.46
CA GLN A 11 1.12 15.36 -7.64
C GLN A 11 0.01 15.90 -8.55
N GLN A 12 -0.38 15.15 -9.59
CA GLN A 12 -1.52 15.48 -10.45
C GLN A 12 -2.83 15.51 -9.66
N VAL A 13 -3.09 14.50 -8.83
CA VAL A 13 -4.27 14.45 -7.95
C VAL A 13 -4.28 15.64 -6.98
N ILE A 14 -3.14 15.94 -6.34
CA ILE A 14 -3.02 17.08 -5.41
C ILE A 14 -3.37 18.39 -6.13
N THR A 15 -2.82 18.61 -7.32
CA THR A 15 -3.08 19.82 -8.11
C THR A 15 -4.55 19.91 -8.53
N ALA A 16 -5.12 18.83 -9.06
CA ALA A 16 -6.51 18.76 -9.49
C ALA A 16 -7.48 19.08 -8.34
N LEU A 17 -7.26 18.48 -7.16
CA LEU A 17 -8.08 18.71 -5.97
C LEU A 17 -8.00 20.16 -5.49
N ARG A 18 -6.81 20.76 -5.48
CA ARG A 18 -6.64 22.17 -5.11
C ARG A 18 -7.35 23.12 -6.07
N ASN A 19 -7.32 22.83 -7.37
CA ASN A 19 -7.96 23.66 -8.39
C ASN A 19 -9.48 23.74 -8.23
N VAL A 20 -10.11 22.67 -7.74
CA VAL A 20 -11.56 22.64 -7.47
C VAL A 20 -11.91 23.03 -6.01
N GLY A 21 -10.94 23.54 -5.25
CA GLY A 21 -11.15 24.15 -3.94
C GLY A 21 -11.01 23.20 -2.74
N HIS A 22 -10.53 21.97 -2.92
CA HIS A 22 -10.26 21.07 -1.79
C HIS A 22 -8.96 21.44 -1.07
N THR A 23 -8.96 21.27 0.26
CA THR A 23 -7.77 21.41 1.09
C THR A 23 -6.99 20.10 1.09
N VAL A 24 -5.72 20.16 0.65
CA VAL A 24 -4.80 19.03 0.69
C VAL A 24 -3.70 19.31 1.71
N VAL A 25 -3.66 18.53 2.78
CA VAL A 25 -2.67 18.61 3.86
C VAL A 25 -1.71 17.42 3.81
N GLU A 26 -0.47 17.65 4.22
CA GLU A 26 0.50 16.56 4.38
C GLU A 26 0.18 15.73 5.63
N TRP A 27 0.16 14.41 5.47
CA TRP A 27 -0.06 13.48 6.58
C TRP A 27 1.24 12.73 6.90
N GLN A 28 1.66 12.77 8.16
CA GLN A 28 2.81 11.98 8.63
C GLN A 28 2.37 10.56 9.02
N PRO A 29 2.86 9.50 8.33
CA PRO A 29 2.51 8.13 8.64
C PRO A 29 2.85 7.72 10.08
N TYR A 30 1.95 6.99 10.75
CA TYR A 30 2.17 6.54 12.13
C TYR A 30 2.67 5.10 12.17
N LYS A 31 3.97 4.91 12.47
CA LYS A 31 4.59 3.60 12.73
C LYS A 31 4.24 2.53 11.68
N HIS A 32 4.25 2.90 10.40
CA HIS A 32 3.89 1.97 9.31
C HIS A 32 4.80 0.74 9.25
N LYS A 33 6.08 0.88 9.61
CA LYS A 33 6.99 -0.27 9.74
C LYS A 33 6.47 -1.29 10.77
N ASP A 34 6.08 -0.83 11.95
CA ASP A 34 5.57 -1.71 13.01
C ASP A 34 4.28 -2.42 12.57
N ALA A 35 3.41 -1.72 11.83
CA ALA A 35 2.20 -2.31 11.24
C ALA A 35 2.51 -3.39 10.21
N VAL A 36 3.48 -3.14 9.32
CA VAL A 36 3.92 -4.12 8.32
C VAL A 36 4.51 -5.35 9.01
N ASP A 37 5.42 -5.14 9.97
CA ASP A 37 6.03 -6.22 10.73
C ASP A 37 4.98 -7.04 11.51
N LEU A 38 3.99 -6.36 12.11
CA LEU A 38 2.91 -7.02 12.83
C LEU A 38 1.99 -7.83 11.90
N LEU A 39 1.58 -7.28 10.75
CA LEU A 39 0.73 -8.03 9.82
C LEU A 39 1.48 -9.24 9.24
N ASN A 40 2.76 -9.09 8.91
CA ASN A 40 3.57 -10.21 8.40
C ASN A 40 3.68 -11.34 9.42
N LYS A 41 3.82 -11.04 10.72
CA LYS A 41 3.78 -12.05 11.79
C LYS A 41 2.41 -12.73 11.90
N ILE A 42 1.33 -11.97 11.73
CA ILE A 42 -0.03 -12.53 11.73
C ILE A 42 -0.23 -13.48 10.54
N LEU A 43 0.19 -13.08 9.35
CA LEU A 43 0.09 -13.91 8.14
C LEU A 43 0.97 -15.17 8.21
N ALA A 44 2.11 -15.09 8.88
CA ALA A 44 3.05 -16.20 9.05
C ALA A 44 2.80 -17.04 10.33
N ALA A 45 1.68 -16.82 11.04
CA ALA A 45 1.43 -17.41 12.36
C ALA A 45 1.51 -18.95 12.38
N ASP A 46 1.04 -19.61 11.32
CA ASP A 46 1.07 -21.06 11.16
C ASP A 46 2.20 -21.55 10.25
N THR A 47 3.13 -20.66 9.88
CA THR A 47 4.26 -20.96 8.97
C THR A 47 3.84 -21.47 7.60
N GLY A 48 2.65 -21.08 7.12
CA GLY A 48 2.15 -21.48 5.82
C GLY A 48 1.62 -22.92 5.79
N ALA A 49 1.42 -23.57 6.94
CA ALA A 49 0.93 -24.93 7.04
C ALA A 49 -0.48 -25.09 6.42
N ALA A 50 -1.39 -24.14 6.67
CA ALA A 50 -2.74 -24.16 6.09
C ALA A 50 -2.71 -23.97 4.57
N ILE A 51 -1.87 -23.06 4.07
CA ILE A 51 -1.73 -22.81 2.63
C ILE A 51 -1.14 -24.03 1.93
N THR A 52 -0.07 -24.61 2.49
CA THR A 52 0.57 -25.82 1.96
C THR A 52 -0.43 -26.97 1.86
N ARG A 53 -1.20 -27.23 2.93
CA ARG A 53 -2.23 -28.27 2.93
C ARG A 53 -3.30 -28.03 1.85
N ALA A 54 -3.72 -26.79 1.66
CA ALA A 54 -4.72 -26.46 0.63
C ALA A 54 -4.20 -26.72 -0.79
N ILE A 55 -2.93 -26.44 -1.06
CA ILE A 55 -2.27 -26.72 -2.34
C ILE A 55 -2.11 -28.24 -2.55
N GLU A 56 -1.70 -28.98 -1.53
CA GLU A 56 -1.58 -30.45 -1.62
C GLU A 56 -2.93 -31.12 -1.95
N LEU A 57 -4.04 -30.58 -1.42
CA LEU A 57 -5.39 -31.07 -1.72
C LEU A 57 -5.82 -30.84 -3.18
N SER A 58 -5.29 -29.83 -3.87
CA SER A 58 -5.61 -29.60 -5.28
C SER A 58 -4.85 -30.55 -6.22
N GLY A 59 -3.69 -31.05 -5.81
CA GLY A 59 -2.79 -31.84 -6.65
C GLY A 59 -1.98 -31.01 -7.66
N GLU A 60 -2.09 -29.67 -7.62
CA GLU A 60 -1.36 -28.76 -8.50
C GLU A 60 0.01 -28.39 -7.92
N PRO A 61 1.02 -28.11 -8.78
CA PRO A 61 2.31 -27.62 -8.30
C PRO A 61 2.17 -26.21 -7.71
N ILE A 62 2.92 -25.95 -6.63
CA ILE A 62 2.98 -24.61 -6.04
C ILE A 62 3.64 -23.61 -7.01
N ILE A 63 3.02 -22.46 -7.18
CA ILE A 63 3.59 -21.35 -7.95
C ILE A 63 4.86 -20.85 -7.24
N PRO A 64 6.01 -20.70 -7.93
CA PRO A 64 7.29 -20.36 -7.30
C PRO A 64 7.26 -19.10 -6.42
N ASN A 65 6.51 -18.08 -6.82
CA ASN A 65 6.39 -16.85 -6.06
C ASN A 65 5.54 -16.99 -4.79
N ILE A 66 4.51 -17.84 -4.82
CA ILE A 66 3.74 -18.18 -3.62
C ILE A 66 4.59 -18.99 -2.66
N LYS A 67 5.38 -19.94 -3.18
CA LYS A 67 6.33 -20.71 -2.36
C LYS A 67 7.26 -19.79 -1.57
N LYS A 68 7.93 -18.83 -2.25
CA LYS A 68 8.78 -17.83 -1.59
C LYS A 68 8.04 -16.98 -0.55
N ALA A 69 6.75 -16.68 -0.78
CA ALA A 69 5.96 -15.85 0.11
C ALA A 69 5.50 -16.56 1.40
N ILE A 70 5.26 -17.88 1.33
CA ILE A 70 4.82 -18.69 2.48
C ILE A 70 5.98 -19.36 3.22
N GLU A 71 7.15 -19.49 2.57
CA GLU A 71 8.37 -19.99 3.20
C GLU A 71 8.81 -19.03 4.32
N SER A 72 8.52 -19.44 5.56
CA SER A 72 8.93 -18.73 6.76
C SER A 72 9.94 -19.56 7.53
N ASN A 73 11.07 -18.93 7.87
CA ASN A 73 12.06 -19.52 8.79
C ASN A 73 11.67 -19.32 10.27
N LEU A 74 10.53 -18.68 10.54
CA LEU A 74 10.02 -18.48 11.91
C LEU A 74 9.26 -19.73 12.36
N PRO A 75 9.33 -20.11 13.64
CA PRO A 75 8.50 -21.19 14.17
C PRO A 75 7.03 -20.77 14.22
N ALA A 76 6.13 -21.76 14.13
CA ALA A 76 4.71 -21.53 14.38
C ALA A 76 4.52 -21.02 15.81
N ILE A 77 3.60 -20.08 15.96
CA ILE A 77 3.32 -19.47 17.25
C ILE A 77 2.31 -20.29 18.04
N ASP A 78 2.37 -20.18 19.37
CA ASP A 78 1.35 -20.73 20.26
C ASP A 78 0.13 -19.81 20.39
N LEU A 79 -0.90 -20.32 21.08
CA LEU A 79 -2.16 -19.60 21.29
C LEU A 79 -1.99 -18.31 22.09
N GLU A 80 -1.12 -18.32 23.11
CA GLU A 80 -0.86 -17.15 23.94
C GLU A 80 -0.21 -16.03 23.12
N SER A 81 0.81 -16.35 22.33
CA SER A 81 1.48 -15.41 21.42
C SER A 81 0.51 -14.86 20.37
N LEU A 82 -0.39 -15.70 19.85
CA LEU A 82 -1.44 -15.28 18.93
C LEU A 82 -2.38 -14.25 19.58
N TRP A 83 -2.87 -14.52 20.79
CA TRP A 83 -3.73 -13.58 21.52
C TRP A 83 -3.03 -12.26 21.82
N LYS A 84 -1.74 -12.32 22.20
CA LYS A 84 -0.92 -11.13 22.40
C LYS A 84 -0.83 -10.29 21.11
N MET A 85 -0.54 -10.92 19.97
CA MET A 85 -0.48 -10.21 18.69
C MET A 85 -1.81 -9.59 18.28
N GLN A 86 -2.94 -10.27 18.54
CA GLN A 86 -4.26 -9.68 18.32
C GLN A 86 -4.49 -8.45 19.19
N SER A 87 -4.10 -8.51 20.47
CA SER A 87 -4.15 -7.34 21.37
C SER A 87 -3.28 -6.19 20.86
N ASP A 88 -2.06 -6.48 20.37
CA ASP A 88 -1.15 -5.48 19.82
C ASP A 88 -1.74 -4.85 18.53
N LYS A 89 -2.41 -5.63 17.67
CA LYS A 89 -3.17 -5.12 16.53
C LYS A 89 -4.26 -4.14 16.97
N TYR A 90 -5.10 -4.52 17.94
CA TYR A 90 -6.16 -3.63 18.44
C TYR A 90 -5.60 -2.36 19.08
N LYS A 91 -4.45 -2.46 19.78
CA LYS A 91 -3.77 -1.29 20.32
C LYS A 91 -3.34 -0.34 19.20
N TYR A 92 -2.67 -0.85 18.17
CA TYR A 92 -2.26 -0.06 17.01
C TYR A 92 -3.45 0.64 16.33
N GLN A 93 -4.54 -0.10 16.09
CA GLN A 93 -5.77 0.45 15.50
C GLN A 93 -6.36 1.60 16.32
N LYS A 94 -6.41 1.46 17.66
CA LYS A 94 -6.90 2.51 18.56
C LYS A 94 -6.00 3.74 18.55
N GLU A 95 -4.68 3.55 18.59
CA GLU A 95 -3.71 4.64 18.55
C GLU A 95 -3.83 5.43 17.23
N TYR A 96 -3.92 4.74 16.10
CA TYR A 96 -4.05 5.41 14.80
C TYR A 96 -5.41 6.13 14.65
N LEU A 97 -6.50 5.51 15.10
CA LEU A 97 -7.81 6.17 15.10
C LEU A 97 -7.81 7.44 15.97
N ALA A 98 -7.13 7.42 17.12
CA ALA A 98 -7.00 8.59 17.97
C ALA A 98 -6.24 9.73 17.25
N LEU A 99 -5.18 9.42 16.50
CA LEU A 99 -4.45 10.39 15.69
C LEU A 99 -5.31 10.99 14.58
N TRP A 100 -6.08 10.17 13.85
CA TRP A 100 -7.02 10.71 12.84
C TRP A 100 -8.03 11.63 13.51
N ARG A 101 -8.62 11.24 14.66
CA ARG A 101 -9.60 12.08 15.36
C ARG A 101 -9.05 13.45 15.80
N GLN A 102 -7.76 13.56 16.10
CA GLN A 102 -7.12 14.86 16.38
C GLN A 102 -7.09 15.77 15.16
N GLN A 103 -7.11 15.20 13.96
CA GLN A 103 -7.17 15.90 12.68
C GLN A 103 -8.58 15.78 12.09
N SER A 104 -9.59 16.29 12.83
CA SER A 104 -11.01 16.13 12.50
C SER A 104 -11.41 16.68 11.12
N HIS A 105 -10.58 17.54 10.53
CA HIS A 105 -10.75 18.13 9.20
C HIS A 105 -10.25 17.23 8.05
N VAL A 106 -9.68 16.05 8.34
CA VAL A 106 -9.24 15.10 7.30
C VAL A 106 -10.35 14.10 7.01
N ASP A 107 -10.85 14.13 5.78
CA ASP A 107 -11.92 13.24 5.28
C ASP A 107 -11.39 11.88 4.81
N ALA A 108 -10.28 11.90 4.07
CA ALA A 108 -9.66 10.72 3.49
C ALA A 108 -8.14 10.92 3.33
N TRP A 109 -7.41 9.82 3.16
CA TRP A 109 -5.99 9.84 2.82
C TRP A 109 -5.77 9.47 1.38
N ILE A 110 -4.79 10.13 0.75
CA ILE A 110 -4.29 9.80 -0.58
C ILE A 110 -2.86 9.32 -0.42
N LEU A 111 -2.58 8.12 -0.94
CA LEU A 111 -1.25 7.51 -0.87
C LEU A 111 -1.02 6.55 -2.04
N PRO A 112 0.23 6.13 -2.32
CA PRO A 112 0.52 5.11 -3.32
C PRO A 112 -0.20 3.79 -3.03
N VAL A 113 -0.63 3.03 -4.05
CA VAL A 113 -1.05 1.63 -3.88
C VAL A 113 0.16 0.69 -3.83
N ALA A 114 1.10 0.93 -4.72
CA ALA A 114 2.34 0.20 -4.89
C ALA A 114 3.48 1.20 -5.14
N PRO A 115 4.75 0.82 -4.97
CA PRO A 115 5.84 1.72 -5.25
C PRO A 115 6.09 1.90 -6.74
N HIS A 116 5.49 1.09 -7.62
CA HIS A 116 5.73 1.10 -9.07
C HIS A 116 4.41 1.22 -9.83
N ALA A 117 4.49 1.64 -11.11
CA ALA A 117 3.40 1.39 -12.06
C ALA A 117 3.25 -0.14 -12.29
N ALA A 118 2.35 -0.61 -13.16
CA ALA A 118 2.07 -2.05 -13.33
C ALA A 118 3.32 -2.95 -13.22
N VAL A 119 3.31 -3.90 -12.29
CA VAL A 119 4.50 -4.67 -11.89
C VAL A 119 5.04 -5.53 -13.04
N LYS A 120 6.36 -5.66 -13.12
CA LYS A 120 6.98 -6.69 -13.97
C LYS A 120 6.49 -8.07 -13.55
N HIS A 121 6.36 -8.98 -14.52
CA HIS A 121 5.94 -10.35 -14.23
C HIS A 121 6.83 -10.96 -13.15
N ASP A 122 6.20 -11.58 -12.16
CA ASP A 122 6.88 -12.27 -11.07
C ASP A 122 7.83 -11.45 -10.18
N ASP A 123 7.73 -10.11 -10.18
CA ASP A 123 8.68 -9.23 -9.49
C ASP A 123 8.04 -8.28 -8.45
N PHE A 124 6.89 -8.67 -7.89
CA PHE A 124 6.22 -7.87 -6.86
C PHE A 124 6.92 -8.01 -5.51
N LYS A 125 7.62 -6.94 -5.09
CA LYS A 125 8.49 -6.96 -3.90
C LYS A 125 7.89 -6.32 -2.65
N TYR A 126 7.03 -5.30 -2.79
CA TYR A 126 6.61 -4.45 -1.66
C TYR A 126 5.11 -4.16 -1.66
N TYR A 127 4.42 -4.63 -0.62
CA TYR A 127 2.98 -4.42 -0.39
C TYR A 127 2.69 -3.48 0.80
N GLY A 128 3.71 -2.87 1.42
CA GLY A 128 3.55 -2.14 2.68
C GLY A 128 2.51 -1.01 2.65
N TYR A 129 2.30 -0.38 1.50
CA TYR A 129 1.29 0.66 1.30
C TYR A 129 -0.15 0.16 1.54
N THR A 130 -0.46 -1.09 1.18
CA THR A 130 -1.78 -1.68 1.42
C THR A 130 -1.82 -2.46 2.73
N THR A 131 -0.70 -3.07 3.15
CA THR A 131 -0.56 -3.81 4.42
C THR A 131 -1.07 -3.03 5.62
N VAL A 132 -0.70 -1.76 5.73
CA VAL A 132 -1.11 -0.91 6.86
C VAL A 132 -2.62 -0.75 6.88
N ILE A 133 -3.24 -0.59 5.71
CA ILE A 133 -4.69 -0.41 5.56
C ILE A 133 -5.43 -1.72 5.88
N ASN A 134 -4.90 -2.87 5.46
CA ASN A 134 -5.43 -4.18 5.85
C ASN A 134 -5.36 -4.39 7.38
N LEU A 135 -4.26 -3.99 8.02
CA LEU A 135 -4.13 -4.10 9.48
C LEU A 135 -5.12 -3.17 10.19
N LEU A 136 -5.32 -1.95 9.68
CA LEU A 136 -6.27 -0.97 10.20
C LEU A 136 -7.73 -1.37 9.99
N ASP A 137 -7.98 -2.21 8.98
CA ASP A 137 -9.32 -2.65 8.58
C ASP A 137 -10.21 -1.44 8.26
N TRP A 138 -9.69 -0.59 7.37
CA TRP A 138 -10.32 0.62 6.87
C TRP A 138 -10.61 0.50 5.37
N PRO A 139 -11.67 1.14 4.85
CA PRO A 139 -12.00 1.07 3.45
C PRO A 139 -10.98 1.82 2.60
N ALA A 140 -10.68 1.24 1.44
CA ALA A 140 -9.81 1.83 0.44
C ALA A 140 -10.39 1.62 -0.95
N VAL A 141 -10.18 2.60 -1.83
CA VAL A 141 -10.51 2.52 -3.25
C VAL A 141 -9.28 2.89 -4.07
N THR A 142 -8.97 2.08 -5.08
CA THR A 142 -7.87 2.35 -6.01
C THR A 142 -8.40 3.13 -7.20
N ILE A 143 -7.74 4.24 -7.52
CA ILE A 143 -8.14 5.16 -8.59
C ILE A 143 -6.99 5.22 -9.61
N PRO A 144 -7.22 4.86 -10.89
CA PRO A 144 -6.25 5.10 -11.94
C PRO A 144 -6.19 6.60 -12.24
N VAL A 145 -4.99 7.17 -12.33
CA VAL A 145 -4.83 8.63 -12.44
C VAL A 145 -4.04 9.09 -13.66
N THR A 146 -3.12 8.25 -14.15
CA THR A 146 -2.31 8.57 -15.31
C THR A 146 -1.68 7.30 -15.87
N PHE A 147 -0.88 7.45 -16.92
CA PHE A 147 0.03 6.43 -17.42
C PHE A 147 1.45 6.92 -17.19
N ALA A 148 2.38 6.01 -16.92
CA ALA A 148 3.80 6.31 -16.89
C ALA A 148 4.27 6.84 -18.25
N ASP A 149 5.21 7.77 -18.22
CA ASP A 149 5.71 8.51 -19.37
C ASP A 149 7.22 8.69 -19.18
N LYS A 150 8.02 7.97 -19.96
CA LYS A 150 9.47 7.92 -19.77
C LYS A 150 10.19 9.25 -19.92
N GLU A 151 9.62 10.19 -20.68
CA GLU A 151 10.20 11.52 -20.88
C GLU A 151 9.95 12.44 -19.67
N LYS A 152 8.88 12.19 -18.92
CA LYS A 152 8.50 12.96 -17.73
C LYS A 152 8.96 12.30 -16.42
N ASP A 153 8.99 10.98 -16.40
CA ASP A 153 9.17 10.17 -15.21
C ASP A 153 10.64 9.80 -15.02
N ILE A 154 11.47 10.83 -14.86
CA ILE A 154 12.93 10.71 -14.73
C ILE A 154 13.30 10.42 -13.26
N MET A 155 14.23 9.49 -13.04
CA MET A 155 14.76 9.23 -11.69
C MET A 155 15.45 10.46 -11.10
N ASN A 156 15.20 10.69 -9.81
CA ASN A 156 15.92 11.67 -9.05
C ASN A 156 17.23 11.07 -8.54
N MET A 157 18.34 11.43 -9.19
CA MET A 157 19.69 10.96 -8.81
C MET A 157 20.16 11.49 -7.45
N GLN A 158 19.47 12.45 -6.84
CA GLN A 158 19.75 12.97 -5.49
C GLN A 158 18.93 12.28 -4.41
N TYR A 159 18.11 11.28 -4.77
CA TYR A 159 17.30 10.53 -3.82
C TYR A 159 18.19 9.84 -2.76
N LYS A 160 17.78 9.94 -1.50
CA LYS A 160 18.39 9.20 -0.39
C LYS A 160 17.40 8.16 0.12
N SER A 161 17.75 6.89 -0.07
CA SER A 161 16.96 5.78 0.42
C SER A 161 16.87 5.76 1.94
N MET A 162 15.71 5.38 2.46
CA MET A 162 15.49 5.20 3.89
C MET A 162 16.15 3.92 4.44
N ASN A 163 16.33 2.91 3.59
CA ASN A 163 16.98 1.63 3.89
C ASN A 163 17.33 0.89 2.58
N ASP A 164 18.04 -0.23 2.70
CA ASP A 164 18.50 -1.03 1.55
C ASP A 164 17.35 -1.56 0.68
N PHE A 165 16.23 -1.92 1.29
CA PHE A 165 15.09 -2.45 0.56
C PHE A 165 14.43 -1.36 -0.29
N ASP A 166 14.33 -0.16 0.27
CA ASP A 166 13.88 1.02 -0.43
C ASP A 166 14.82 1.44 -1.59
N ALA A 167 16.14 1.36 -1.39
CA ALA A 167 17.11 1.57 -2.46
C ALA A 167 16.86 0.60 -3.64
N LYS A 168 16.73 -0.69 -3.35
CA LYS A 168 16.46 -1.74 -4.36
C LYS A 168 15.17 -1.51 -5.12
N ILE A 169 14.10 -1.09 -4.44
CA ILE A 169 12.85 -0.76 -5.12
C ILE A 169 13.04 0.43 -6.04
N TYR A 170 13.68 1.50 -5.56
CA TYR A 170 13.87 2.71 -6.36
C TYR A 170 14.76 2.46 -7.59
N GLU A 171 15.84 1.69 -7.44
CA GLU A 171 16.78 1.30 -8.51
C GLU A 171 16.18 0.36 -9.55
N ASP A 172 15.11 -0.38 -9.23
CA ASP A 172 14.42 -1.29 -10.15
C ASP A 172 13.56 -0.57 -11.20
N TYR A 173 13.44 0.76 -11.10
CA TYR A 173 12.71 1.56 -12.07
C TYR A 173 13.48 1.66 -13.39
N ASP A 174 12.83 1.24 -14.47
CA ASP A 174 13.31 1.34 -15.84
C ASP A 174 12.27 2.10 -16.68
N PRO A 175 12.56 3.35 -17.11
CA PRO A 175 11.60 4.16 -17.84
C PRO A 175 11.07 3.50 -19.12
N ASP A 176 11.90 2.76 -19.85
CA ASP A 176 11.50 2.13 -21.12
C ASP A 176 10.59 0.91 -20.88
N ILE A 177 10.78 0.18 -19.77
CA ILE A 177 9.89 -0.93 -19.41
C ILE A 177 8.53 -0.42 -18.92
N TYR A 178 8.52 0.66 -18.14
CA TYR A 178 7.30 1.17 -17.51
C TYR A 178 6.52 2.15 -18.39
N ASP A 179 7.06 2.62 -19.52
CA ASP A 179 6.38 3.58 -20.40
C ASP A 179 4.98 3.09 -20.81
N GLY A 180 3.97 3.93 -20.64
CA GLY A 180 2.57 3.59 -20.90
C GLY A 180 1.90 2.67 -19.87
N ALA A 181 2.59 2.25 -18.80
CA ALA A 181 1.97 1.45 -17.74
C ALA A 181 0.97 2.28 -16.91
N PRO A 182 -0.18 1.70 -16.50
CA PRO A 182 -1.16 2.41 -15.70
C PRO A 182 -0.61 2.73 -14.30
N VAL A 183 -0.90 3.95 -13.84
CA VAL A 183 -0.55 4.46 -12.51
C VAL A 183 -1.82 4.61 -11.69
N GLY A 184 -1.83 3.98 -10.52
CA GLY A 184 -2.91 4.07 -9.56
C GLY A 184 -2.48 4.63 -8.21
N ILE A 185 -3.38 5.35 -7.57
CA ILE A 185 -3.29 5.75 -6.16
C ILE A 185 -4.40 5.07 -5.37
N GLN A 186 -4.29 5.06 -4.04
CA GLN A 186 -5.38 4.63 -3.16
C GLN A 186 -5.90 5.83 -2.37
N LEU A 187 -7.22 5.87 -2.26
CA LEU A 187 -7.95 6.75 -1.38
C LEU A 187 -8.46 5.89 -0.21
N VAL A 188 -8.12 6.27 1.02
CA VAL A 188 -8.48 5.54 2.23
C VAL A 188 -9.44 6.38 3.07
N GLY A 189 -10.55 5.76 3.48
CA GLY A 189 -11.56 6.39 4.33
C GLY A 189 -11.52 5.86 5.76
N LYS A 190 -12.43 6.39 6.60
CA LYS A 190 -12.66 5.84 7.94
C LYS A 190 -13.44 4.53 7.84
N ARG A 191 -13.23 3.64 8.80
CA ARG A 191 -13.96 2.37 8.93
C ARG A 191 -15.48 2.58 8.83
N LEU A 192 -16.16 1.76 8.02
CA LEU A 192 -17.62 1.80 7.80
C LEU A 192 -18.11 3.10 7.11
N GLN A 193 -17.30 3.64 6.19
CA GLN A 193 -17.65 4.82 5.39
C GLN A 193 -17.41 4.58 3.89
N GLU A 194 -17.69 3.37 3.42
CA GLU A 194 -17.44 2.93 2.04
C GLU A 194 -18.18 3.81 1.02
N GLU A 195 -19.44 4.15 1.25
CA GLU A 195 -20.24 4.98 0.34
C GLU A 195 -19.73 6.42 0.27
N TYR A 196 -19.32 6.98 1.43
CA TYR A 196 -18.70 8.30 1.48
C TYR A 196 -17.37 8.31 0.72
N LEU A 197 -16.56 7.26 0.90
CA LEU A 197 -15.29 7.10 0.21
C LEU A 197 -15.45 7.00 -1.31
N LEU A 198 -16.47 6.26 -1.78
CA LEU A 198 -16.81 6.19 -3.20
C LEU A 198 -17.24 7.55 -3.76
N GLY A 199 -18.02 8.33 -2.99
CA GLY A 199 -18.38 9.70 -3.33
C GLY A 199 -17.14 10.60 -3.49
N LEU A 200 -16.16 10.49 -2.59
CA LEU A 200 -14.89 11.22 -2.70
C LEU A 200 -14.06 10.77 -3.91
N ALA A 201 -14.03 9.46 -4.21
CA ALA A 201 -13.35 8.94 -5.39
C ALA A 201 -13.97 9.47 -6.70
N GLU A 202 -15.30 9.60 -6.75
CA GLU A 202 -15.99 10.23 -7.88
C GLU A 202 -15.56 11.70 -8.06
N GLN A 203 -15.39 12.47 -6.97
CA GLN A 203 -14.90 13.84 -7.04
C GLN A 203 -13.46 13.91 -7.57
N ILE A 204 -12.58 13.00 -7.14
CA ILE A 204 -11.21 12.90 -7.68
C ILE A 204 -11.25 12.62 -9.19
N GLY A 205 -12.07 11.65 -9.63
CA GLY A 205 -12.23 11.33 -11.04
C GLY A 205 -12.69 12.54 -11.87
N LYS A 206 -13.66 13.32 -11.37
CA LYS A 206 -14.12 14.55 -12.01
C LYS A 206 -13.01 15.62 -12.07
N ALA A 207 -12.28 15.81 -10.97
CA ALA A 207 -11.22 16.81 -10.89
C ALA A 207 -10.03 16.52 -11.82
N LEU A 208 -9.73 15.24 -12.09
CA LEU A 208 -8.64 14.85 -13.00
C LEU A 208 -8.94 15.11 -14.49
N VAL A 209 -10.22 15.29 -14.85
CA VAL A 209 -10.68 15.52 -16.23
C VAL A 209 -11.12 16.97 -16.46
N ALA A 210 -11.25 17.78 -15.40
CA ALA A 210 -11.65 19.18 -15.44
C ALA A 210 -10.49 20.11 -15.84
#